data_AF-A0A932HYM3-F1
#
_entry.id   AF-A0A932HYM3-F1
#
_cell.length_a   1.000
_cell.length_b   1.000
_cell.length_c   1.000
_cell.angle_alpha   90.00
_cell.angle_beta   90.00
_cell.angle_gamma   90.00
#
_symmetry.space_group_name_H-M   'P 1'
#
loop_
_entity.id
_entity.type
_entity.pdbx_description
1 polymer ?
#
loop_
_entity_poly.entity_id
_entity_poly.type
_entity_poly.pdbx_seq_one_letter_code
_entity_poly.pdbx_strand_id
1 'polypeptide(L)'
;MPEARANANWFTYFPEDYRWSAAICGMVSGARFGQSEIGEVDQVGRRLREKLGDDEHWFSEWKWMGDRVRALGQAAEKKKRNLSAASHYLRACSYYQMGERFRTPKDKRALDVYKTSLDCFRRFARLTDRPRIEQVEVPYEKGKKLPAYFVRAENTKKAKAPCVVFFDGLDVTKELQYMRGVDDLVRRGMSCLIVDGPGTGESIRFRKIYLRHDYEAAGSAALDYLEKRKDVDAKRVAVMAISLGGYYAPRVASMEPRYKACVAWGAIWDYHETWKKRIDASF
;
A
#
# COMPACT_ATOMS: atom_id res chain seq x y z
N MET A 1 -14.57 9.22 16.87
CA MET A 1 -15.56 10.17 16.35
C MET A 1 -16.60 9.45 15.49
N PRO A 2 -17.59 8.78 16.10
CA PRO A 2 -18.73 8.17 15.39
C PRO A 2 -19.76 9.20 14.90
N GLU A 3 -19.66 10.46 15.34
CA GLU A 3 -20.69 11.50 15.12
C GLU A 3 -20.30 12.60 14.13
N ALA A 4 -19.21 12.43 13.38
CA ALA A 4 -18.91 13.37 12.29
C ALA A 4 -19.93 13.16 11.17
N ARG A 5 -21.09 13.80 11.25
CA ARG A 5 -22.02 13.94 10.11
C ARG A 5 -21.19 14.41 8.93
N ALA A 6 -21.26 13.69 7.82
CA ALA A 6 -20.57 14.07 6.61
C ALA A 6 -21.23 15.35 6.06
N ASN A 7 -20.81 16.52 6.54
CA ASN A 7 -20.85 17.76 5.77
C ASN A 7 -19.81 17.64 4.64
N ALA A 8 -19.94 16.58 3.84
CA ALA A 8 -18.97 16.17 2.85
C ALA A 8 -19.21 16.97 1.58
N ASN A 9 -18.30 17.89 1.28
CA ASN A 9 -18.20 18.56 -0.01
C ASN A 9 -17.60 17.64 -1.10
N TRP A 10 -17.75 16.32 -0.96
CA TRP A 10 -17.16 15.31 -1.84
C TRP A 10 -18.07 14.08 -1.91
N PHE A 11 -17.88 13.25 -2.93
CA PHE A 11 -18.69 12.05 -3.15
C PHE A 11 -18.60 11.07 -1.97
N THR A 12 -19.73 10.75 -1.34
CA THR A 12 -19.81 9.75 -0.26
C THR A 12 -20.66 8.55 -0.69
N TYR A 13 -20.19 7.34 -0.35
CA TYR A 13 -20.91 6.11 -0.68
C TYR A 13 -21.94 5.74 0.40
N PHE A 14 -21.62 6.04 1.66
CA PHE A 14 -22.46 5.96 2.86
C PHE A 14 -22.41 7.33 3.57
N PRO A 15 -23.33 8.26 3.26
CA PRO A 15 -23.34 9.60 3.87
C PRO A 15 -23.32 9.61 5.41
N GLU A 16 -23.80 8.54 6.02
CA GLU A 16 -23.91 8.34 7.46
C GLU A 16 -22.61 7.82 8.10
N ASP A 17 -21.70 7.22 7.32
CA ASP A 17 -20.43 6.65 7.81
C ASP A 17 -19.25 7.16 6.99
N TYR A 18 -18.54 8.15 7.56
CA TYR A 18 -17.34 8.72 6.96
C TYR A 18 -16.23 7.69 6.74
N ARG A 19 -15.98 6.80 7.71
CA ARG A 19 -14.85 5.85 7.65
C ARG A 19 -15.04 4.87 6.49
N TRP A 20 -16.22 4.28 6.42
CA TRP A 20 -16.56 3.33 5.37
C TRP A 20 -16.67 4.02 4.02
N SER A 21 -17.25 5.22 3.96
CA SER A 21 -17.26 6.05 2.74
C SER A 21 -15.85 6.33 2.23
N ALA A 22 -14.93 6.78 3.09
CA ALA A 22 -13.56 7.06 2.70
C ALA A 22 -12.85 5.80 2.17
N ALA A 23 -13.06 4.66 2.82
CA ALA A 23 -12.50 3.39 2.37
C ALA A 23 -13.06 2.94 1.02
N ILE A 24 -14.39 2.97 0.83
CA ILE A 24 -15.04 2.62 -0.45
C ILE A 24 -14.60 3.57 -1.56
N CYS A 25 -14.62 4.88 -1.33
CA CYS A 25 -14.21 5.86 -2.33
C CYS A 25 -12.73 5.72 -2.70
N GLY A 26 -11.88 5.35 -1.74
CA GLY A 26 -10.48 4.97 -1.98
C GLY A 26 -10.35 3.73 -2.87
N MET A 27 -11.27 2.77 -2.77
CA MET A 27 -11.32 1.61 -3.68
C MET A 27 -11.81 2.01 -5.06
N VAL A 28 -12.87 2.82 -5.16
CA VAL A 28 -13.39 3.33 -6.45
C VAL A 28 -12.30 4.10 -7.20
N SER A 29 -11.60 5.01 -6.51
CA SER A 29 -10.49 5.78 -7.08
C SER A 29 -9.31 4.89 -7.52
N GLY A 30 -9.16 3.73 -6.87
CA GLY A 30 -8.14 2.75 -7.19
C GLY A 30 -8.41 1.92 -8.44
N ALA A 31 -9.64 1.93 -8.97
CA ALA A 31 -10.02 1.10 -10.12
C ALA A 31 -9.11 1.35 -11.34
N ARG A 32 -8.71 2.61 -11.58
CA ARG A 32 -7.79 2.97 -12.68
C ARG A 32 -6.42 2.30 -12.62
N PHE A 33 -6.03 1.81 -11.44
CA PHE A 33 -4.74 1.15 -11.19
C PHE A 33 -4.88 -0.37 -11.07
N GLY A 34 -6.03 -0.94 -11.41
CA GLY A 34 -6.31 -2.37 -11.25
C GLY A 34 -6.51 -2.81 -9.80
N GLN A 35 -6.63 -1.85 -8.85
CA GLN A 35 -6.89 -2.17 -7.45
C GLN A 35 -8.26 -2.82 -7.27
N SER A 36 -9.25 -2.45 -8.06
CA SER A 36 -10.63 -2.86 -7.87
C SER A 36 -11.38 -2.79 -9.20
N GLU A 37 -12.56 -3.41 -9.26
CA GLU A 37 -13.60 -3.07 -10.23
C GLU A 37 -14.76 -2.35 -9.56
N ILE A 38 -15.30 -1.32 -10.23
CA ILE A 38 -16.37 -0.48 -9.68
C ILE A 38 -17.61 -1.32 -9.36
N GLY A 39 -17.98 -2.27 -10.23
CA GLY A 39 -19.13 -3.14 -10.00
C GLY A 39 -18.96 -4.10 -8.83
N GLU A 40 -17.73 -4.58 -8.57
CA GLU A 40 -17.43 -5.42 -7.41
C GLU A 40 -17.46 -4.61 -6.12
N VAL A 41 -16.93 -3.38 -6.15
CA VAL A 41 -17.00 -2.45 -5.02
C VAL A 41 -18.46 -2.07 -4.71
N ASP A 42 -19.28 -1.80 -5.72
CA ASP A 42 -20.71 -1.54 -5.54
C ASP A 42 -21.45 -2.76 -4.95
N GLN A 43 -21.13 -3.97 -5.41
CA GLN A 43 -21.71 -5.20 -4.86
C GLN A 43 -21.40 -5.36 -3.36
N VAL A 44 -20.15 -5.15 -2.94
CA VAL A 44 -19.79 -5.15 -1.52
C VAL A 44 -20.51 -4.00 -0.81
N GLY A 45 -20.49 -2.80 -1.38
CA GLY A 45 -21.11 -1.62 -0.83
C GLY A 45 -22.61 -1.79 -0.54
N ARG A 46 -23.36 -2.43 -1.44
CA ARG A 46 -24.79 -2.73 -1.22
C ARG A 46 -25.01 -3.70 -0.06
N ARG A 47 -24.18 -4.74 0.05
CA ARG A 47 -24.25 -5.74 1.14
C ARG A 47 -23.90 -5.13 2.50
N LEU A 48 -23.03 -4.13 2.51
CA LEU A 48 -22.66 -3.39 3.72
C LEU A 48 -23.78 -2.49 4.26
N ARG A 49 -24.71 -2.02 3.42
CA ARG A 49 -25.80 -1.10 3.85
C ARG A 49 -26.69 -1.68 4.93
N GLU A 50 -26.81 -3.01 4.98
CA GLU A 50 -27.64 -3.70 5.96
C GLU A 50 -27.12 -3.54 7.40
N LYS A 51 -25.82 -3.27 7.58
CA LYS A 51 -25.16 -3.17 8.89
C LYS A 51 -24.05 -2.12 8.88
N LEU A 52 -24.41 -0.86 8.55
CA LEU A 52 -23.44 0.24 8.56
C LEU A 52 -22.76 0.38 9.92
N GLY A 53 -21.43 0.54 9.90
CA GLY A 53 -20.58 0.67 11.10
C GLY A 53 -20.16 -0.65 11.76
N ASP A 54 -20.70 -1.80 11.33
CA ASP A 54 -20.30 -3.12 11.84
C ASP A 54 -18.98 -3.59 11.18
N ASP A 55 -17.85 -3.32 11.84
CA ASP A 55 -16.51 -3.66 11.32
C ASP A 55 -16.30 -5.19 11.12
N GLU A 56 -17.10 -6.05 11.77
CA GLU A 56 -17.09 -7.50 11.51
C GLU A 56 -17.83 -7.85 10.22
N HIS A 57 -18.96 -7.17 9.95
CA HIS A 57 -19.66 -7.26 8.68
C HIS A 57 -18.78 -6.74 7.54
N TRP A 58 -18.10 -5.61 7.74
CA TRP A 58 -17.08 -5.09 6.80
C TRP A 58 -16.05 -6.14 6.42
N PHE A 59 -15.42 -6.75 7.42
CA PHE A 59 -14.41 -7.78 7.20
C PHE A 59 -14.97 -8.96 6.41
N SER A 60 -16.16 -9.43 6.79
CA SER A 60 -16.80 -10.60 6.17
C SER A 60 -17.13 -10.36 4.70
N GLU A 61 -17.69 -9.20 4.36
CA GLU A 61 -18.11 -8.89 2.99
C GLU A 61 -16.95 -8.63 2.04
N TRP A 62 -15.90 -7.93 2.50
CA TRP A 62 -14.68 -7.76 1.70
C TRP A 62 -13.89 -9.05 1.54
N LYS A 63 -13.81 -9.88 2.60
CA LYS A 63 -13.20 -11.21 2.49
C LYS A 63 -13.97 -12.09 1.50
N TRP A 64 -15.31 -12.05 1.53
CA TRP A 64 -16.17 -12.76 0.58
C TRP A 64 -15.87 -12.35 -0.86
N MET A 65 -15.76 -11.06 -1.15
CA MET A 65 -15.37 -10.58 -2.48
C MET A 65 -13.95 -11.02 -2.85
N GLY A 66 -12.99 -10.89 -1.94
CA GLY A 66 -11.63 -11.37 -2.12
C GLY A 66 -11.55 -12.86 -2.47
N ASP A 67 -12.32 -13.70 -1.78
CA ASP A 67 -12.40 -15.15 -2.05
C ASP A 67 -12.96 -15.46 -3.44
N ARG A 68 -14.03 -14.76 -3.85
CA ARG A 68 -14.62 -14.91 -5.19
C ARG A 68 -13.63 -14.53 -6.28
N VAL A 69 -13.00 -13.36 -6.15
CA VAL A 69 -12.05 -12.87 -7.16
C VAL A 69 -10.79 -13.74 -7.20
N ARG A 70 -10.29 -14.19 -6.04
CA ARG A 70 -9.16 -15.14 -5.98
C ARG A 70 -9.49 -16.44 -6.69
N ALA A 71 -10.70 -16.97 -6.56
CA ALA A 71 -11.13 -18.19 -7.25
C ALA A 71 -11.15 -17.99 -8.78
N LEU A 72 -11.57 -16.83 -9.28
CA LEU A 72 -11.45 -16.47 -10.70
C LEU A 72 -9.98 -16.44 -11.16
N GLY A 73 -9.08 -15.90 -10.33
CA GLY A 73 -7.64 -15.93 -10.57
C GLY A 73 -7.09 -17.35 -10.69
N GLN A 74 -7.46 -18.23 -9.76
CA GLN A 74 -7.05 -19.64 -9.76
C GLN A 74 -7.57 -20.40 -10.98
N ALA A 75 -8.83 -20.16 -11.38
CA ALA A 75 -9.41 -20.77 -12.56
C ALA A 75 -8.71 -20.32 -13.86
N ALA A 76 -8.35 -19.04 -13.95
CA ALA A 76 -7.59 -18.50 -15.08
C ALA A 76 -6.15 -19.04 -15.11
N GLU A 77 -5.47 -19.11 -13.96
CA GLU A 77 -4.12 -19.65 -13.81
C GLU A 77 -4.06 -21.13 -14.24
N LYS A 78 -5.03 -21.95 -13.81
CA LYS A 78 -5.14 -23.36 -14.21
C LYS A 78 -5.27 -23.54 -15.73
N LYS A 79 -5.89 -22.58 -16.41
CA LYS A 79 -6.05 -22.53 -17.88
C LYS A 79 -4.89 -21.83 -18.58
N LYS A 80 -3.80 -21.48 -17.87
CA LYS A 80 -2.63 -20.73 -18.38
C LYS A 80 -2.98 -19.35 -18.97
N ARG A 81 -4.07 -18.73 -18.50
CA ARG A 81 -4.50 -17.38 -18.88
C ARG A 81 -3.87 -16.35 -17.95
N ASN A 82 -2.54 -16.17 -18.07
CA ASN A 82 -1.74 -15.46 -17.08
C ASN A 82 -2.17 -14.01 -16.84
N LEU A 83 -2.46 -13.24 -17.90
CA LEU A 83 -2.89 -11.84 -17.76
C LEU A 83 -4.21 -11.72 -17.00
N SER A 84 -5.20 -12.55 -17.34
CA SER A 84 -6.48 -12.58 -16.61
C SER A 84 -6.29 -13.00 -15.15
N ALA A 85 -5.44 -14.01 -14.91
CA ALA A 85 -5.14 -14.46 -13.56
C ALA A 85 -4.46 -13.35 -12.74
N ALA A 86 -3.46 -12.68 -13.30
CA ALA A 86 -2.75 -11.57 -12.68
C ALA A 86 -3.73 -10.45 -12.28
N SER A 87 -4.59 -10.01 -13.19
CA SER A 87 -5.60 -8.98 -12.92
C SER A 87 -6.55 -9.37 -11.78
N HIS A 88 -7.00 -10.63 -11.72
CA HIS A 88 -7.82 -11.10 -10.61
C HIS A 88 -7.03 -11.11 -9.29
N TYR A 89 -5.79 -11.59 -9.29
CA TYR A 89 -4.99 -11.63 -8.08
C TYR A 89 -4.64 -10.24 -7.52
N LEU A 90 -4.43 -9.24 -8.38
CA LEU A 90 -4.20 -7.86 -7.94
C LEU A 90 -5.42 -7.31 -7.17
N ARG A 91 -6.62 -7.48 -7.74
CA ARG A 91 -7.87 -7.07 -7.07
C ARG A 91 -8.14 -7.88 -5.80
N ALA A 92 -7.94 -9.20 -5.82
CA ALA A 92 -8.12 -10.04 -4.63
C ALA A 92 -7.19 -9.61 -3.48
N CYS A 93 -5.94 -9.25 -3.79
CA CYS A 93 -5.00 -8.71 -2.81
C CYS A 93 -5.60 -7.48 -2.11
N SER A 94 -6.06 -6.49 -2.89
CA SER A 94 -6.61 -5.27 -2.33
C SER A 94 -7.87 -5.51 -1.50
N TYR A 95 -8.76 -6.41 -1.92
CA TYR A 95 -10.00 -6.73 -1.21
C TYR A 95 -9.75 -7.39 0.14
N TYR A 96 -8.77 -8.29 0.21
CA TYR A 96 -8.36 -8.87 1.49
C TYR A 96 -7.77 -7.83 2.44
N GLN A 97 -6.88 -6.95 1.95
CA GLN A 97 -6.33 -5.88 2.79
C GLN A 97 -7.39 -4.86 3.21
N MET A 98 -8.37 -4.58 2.33
CA MET A 98 -9.49 -3.72 2.65
C MET A 98 -10.38 -4.34 3.73
N GLY A 99 -10.65 -5.65 3.65
CA GLY A 99 -11.45 -6.34 4.66
C GLY A 99 -10.86 -6.28 6.06
N GLU A 100 -9.54 -6.44 6.19
CA GLU A 100 -8.90 -6.37 7.52
C GLU A 100 -8.69 -4.95 8.05
N ARG A 101 -8.86 -3.90 7.22
CA ARG A 101 -8.55 -2.50 7.53
C ARG A 101 -9.00 -2.06 8.91
N PHE A 102 -10.27 -2.29 9.26
CA PHE A 102 -10.86 -1.81 10.51
C PHE A 102 -10.68 -2.74 11.71
N ARG A 103 -10.07 -3.91 11.54
CA ARG A 103 -9.75 -4.81 12.66
C ARG A 103 -8.51 -4.30 13.41
N THR A 104 -8.69 -3.72 14.59
CA THR A 104 -7.58 -3.26 15.45
C THR A 104 -7.83 -3.66 16.91
N PRO A 105 -6.87 -4.32 17.60
CA PRO A 105 -5.58 -4.80 17.09
C PRO A 105 -5.75 -5.88 16.00
N LYS A 106 -4.68 -6.12 15.23
CA LYS A 106 -4.67 -7.13 14.16
C LYS A 106 -4.68 -8.53 14.78
N ASP A 107 -5.86 -9.13 14.83
CA ASP A 107 -6.08 -10.47 15.35
C ASP A 107 -5.64 -11.57 14.35
N LYS A 108 -5.75 -12.84 14.76
CA LYS A 108 -5.38 -13.98 13.90
C LYS A 108 -6.09 -13.94 12.54
N ARG A 109 -7.37 -13.56 12.52
CA ARG A 109 -8.19 -13.50 11.29
C ARG A 109 -7.67 -12.43 10.33
N ALA A 110 -7.36 -11.24 10.84
CA ALA A 110 -6.73 -10.17 10.07
C ALA A 110 -5.38 -10.63 9.48
N LEU A 111 -4.54 -11.29 10.29
CA LEU A 111 -3.23 -11.76 9.86
C LEU A 111 -3.31 -12.88 8.80
N ASP A 112 -4.26 -13.80 8.92
CA ASP A 112 -4.45 -14.88 7.95
C ASP A 112 -4.95 -14.36 6.59
N VAL A 113 -5.89 -13.41 6.61
CA VAL A 113 -6.37 -12.73 5.40
C VAL A 113 -5.25 -11.89 4.78
N TYR A 114 -4.45 -11.21 5.59
CA TYR A 114 -3.30 -10.46 5.10
C TYR A 114 -2.27 -11.39 4.43
N LYS A 115 -1.92 -12.54 5.02
CA LYS A 115 -1.05 -13.54 4.38
C LYS A 115 -1.60 -14.01 3.04
N THR A 116 -2.92 -14.20 2.95
CA THR A 116 -3.59 -14.55 1.68
C THR A 116 -3.45 -13.42 0.65
N SER A 117 -3.56 -12.16 1.08
CA SER A 117 -3.34 -11.01 0.20
C SER A 117 -1.90 -10.96 -0.36
N LEU A 118 -0.90 -11.30 0.46
CA LEU A 118 0.51 -11.37 0.04
C LEU A 118 0.71 -12.48 -1.00
N ASP A 119 0.09 -13.65 -0.83
CA ASP A 119 0.11 -14.70 -1.85
C ASP A 119 -0.50 -14.22 -3.16
N CYS A 120 -1.65 -13.54 -3.11
CA CYS A 120 -2.28 -12.97 -4.31
C CYS A 120 -1.33 -11.98 -5.02
N PHE A 121 -0.72 -11.05 -4.30
CA PHE A 121 0.22 -10.11 -4.93
C PHE A 121 1.45 -10.81 -5.52
N ARG A 122 2.01 -11.81 -4.83
CA ARG A 122 3.14 -12.61 -5.36
C ARG A 122 2.77 -13.37 -6.63
N ARG A 123 1.54 -13.89 -6.73
CA ARG A 123 1.03 -14.50 -7.97
C ARG A 123 0.85 -13.45 -9.07
N PHE A 124 0.29 -12.29 -8.75
CA PHE A 124 0.21 -11.17 -9.69
C PHE A 124 1.60 -10.80 -10.24
N ALA A 125 2.58 -10.57 -9.37
CA ALA A 125 3.95 -10.22 -9.76
C ALA A 125 4.63 -11.28 -10.65
N ARG A 126 4.31 -12.57 -10.43
CA ARG A 126 4.82 -13.68 -11.25
C ARG A 126 4.14 -13.77 -12.62
N LEU A 127 2.84 -13.51 -12.69
CA LEU A 127 2.00 -13.78 -13.86
C LEU A 127 1.83 -12.58 -14.78
N THR A 128 2.03 -11.36 -14.27
CA THR A 128 1.96 -10.15 -15.08
C THR A 128 3.10 -10.14 -16.11
N ASP A 129 2.81 -9.67 -17.32
CA ASP A 129 3.80 -9.47 -18.38
C ASP A 129 4.62 -8.19 -18.15
N ARG A 130 3.98 -7.19 -17.53
CA ARG A 130 4.59 -5.92 -17.15
C ARG A 130 3.89 -5.27 -15.94
N PRO A 131 4.58 -4.36 -15.22
CA PRO A 131 6.03 -4.21 -15.21
C PRO A 131 6.71 -5.42 -14.54
N ARG A 132 8.03 -5.55 -14.69
CA ARG A 132 8.78 -6.59 -13.94
C ARG A 132 8.88 -6.20 -12.46
N ILE A 133 8.37 -7.07 -11.60
CA ILE A 133 8.31 -6.87 -10.15
C ILE A 133 9.17 -7.94 -9.47
N GLU A 134 10.16 -7.51 -8.70
CA GLU A 134 10.99 -8.38 -7.87
C GLU A 134 10.57 -8.25 -6.41
N GLN A 135 10.37 -9.38 -5.73
CA GLN A 135 10.36 -9.38 -4.27
C GLN A 135 11.80 -9.27 -3.78
N VAL A 136 12.08 -8.26 -2.96
CA VAL A 136 13.42 -7.97 -2.46
C VAL A 136 13.39 -7.75 -0.95
N GLU A 137 14.55 -7.89 -0.32
CA GLU A 137 14.73 -7.60 1.10
C GLU A 137 15.81 -6.53 1.25
N VAL A 138 15.46 -5.39 1.82
CA VAL A 138 16.40 -4.31 2.12
C VAL A 138 17.10 -4.66 3.44
N PRO A 139 18.44 -4.86 3.46
CA PRO A 139 19.17 -5.08 4.70
C PRO A 139 18.93 -3.94 5.69
N TYR A 140 18.65 -4.29 6.95
CA TYR A 140 18.29 -3.34 7.98
C TYR A 140 18.92 -3.74 9.32
N GLU A 141 18.97 -2.80 10.24
CA GLU A 141 19.64 -2.89 11.54
C GLU A 141 19.61 -4.27 12.20
N LYS A 142 20.72 -4.65 12.83
CA LYS A 142 20.83 -5.88 13.66
C LYS A 142 20.43 -7.15 12.90
N GLY A 143 20.79 -7.22 11.61
CA GLY A 143 20.50 -8.36 10.74
C GLY A 143 19.03 -8.50 10.31
N LYS A 144 18.17 -7.54 10.67
CA LYS A 144 16.79 -7.50 10.19
C LYS A 144 16.75 -7.11 8.72
N LYS A 145 15.60 -7.28 8.08
CA LYS A 145 15.40 -6.89 6.70
C LYS A 145 14.01 -6.33 6.49
N LEU A 146 13.91 -5.20 5.79
CA LEU A 146 12.63 -4.62 5.40
C LEU A 146 12.13 -5.34 4.13
N PRO A 147 10.92 -5.91 4.14
CA PRO A 147 10.30 -6.49 2.96
C PRO A 147 9.92 -5.40 1.96
N ALA A 148 10.26 -5.63 0.69
CA ALA A 148 10.02 -4.64 -0.34
C ALA A 148 9.72 -5.28 -1.70
N TYR A 149 9.17 -4.47 -2.61
CA TYR A 149 9.08 -4.78 -4.03
C TYR A 149 9.94 -3.80 -4.82
N PHE A 150 10.78 -4.32 -5.71
CA PHE A 150 11.48 -3.51 -6.71
C PHE A 150 10.78 -3.66 -8.06
N VAL A 151 10.22 -2.57 -8.57
CA VAL A 151 9.54 -2.50 -9.85
C VAL A 151 10.45 -1.81 -10.86
N ARG A 152 10.84 -2.53 -11.91
CA ARG A 152 11.81 -2.02 -12.89
C ARG A 152 11.19 -0.96 -13.78
N ALA A 153 11.94 0.09 -14.07
CA ALA A 153 11.62 1.07 -15.10
C ALA A 153 11.33 0.42 -16.45
N GLU A 154 10.40 1.03 -17.20
CA GLU A 154 10.03 0.66 -18.56
C GLU A 154 10.26 1.83 -19.52
N ASN A 155 10.14 1.57 -20.82
CA ASN A 155 10.22 2.58 -21.88
C ASN A 155 11.50 3.45 -21.81
N THR A 156 12.59 2.91 -21.26
CA THR A 156 13.89 3.59 -21.14
C THR A 156 14.99 2.74 -21.76
N LYS A 157 15.91 3.39 -22.47
CA LYS A 157 17.14 2.77 -22.99
C LYS A 157 18.32 2.87 -22.02
N LYS A 158 18.13 3.54 -20.87
CA LYS A 158 19.19 3.72 -19.87
C LYS A 158 19.46 2.39 -19.17
N ALA A 159 20.72 1.99 -19.12
CA ALA A 159 21.14 0.81 -18.36
C ALA A 159 20.91 0.98 -16.83
N LYS A 160 20.98 2.22 -16.34
CA LYS A 160 20.70 2.61 -14.96
C LYS A 160 19.55 3.61 -14.93
N ALA A 161 18.42 3.21 -14.38
CA ALA A 161 17.25 4.07 -14.28
C ALA A 161 17.26 4.88 -12.97
N PRO A 162 16.75 6.13 -12.96
CA PRO A 162 16.38 6.79 -11.71
C PRO A 162 15.39 5.93 -10.92
N CYS A 163 15.35 6.11 -9.60
CA CYS A 163 14.50 5.31 -8.72
C CYS A 163 13.69 6.19 -7.77
N VAL A 164 12.46 5.79 -7.47
CA VAL A 164 11.63 6.39 -6.42
C VAL A 164 11.47 5.37 -5.29
N VAL A 165 11.91 5.72 -4.09
CA VAL A 165 11.66 4.93 -2.88
C VAL A 165 10.30 5.34 -2.32
N PHE A 166 9.40 4.37 -2.18
CA PHE A 166 8.09 4.52 -1.58
C PHE A 166 8.12 3.98 -0.15
N PHE A 167 7.67 4.80 0.80
CA PHE A 167 7.26 4.34 2.12
C PHE A 167 5.74 4.44 2.29
N ASP A 168 5.23 3.63 3.20
CA ASP A 168 3.82 3.57 3.55
C ASP A 168 3.39 4.75 4.45
N GLY A 169 2.07 4.86 4.64
CA GLY A 169 1.46 5.60 5.75
C GLY A 169 1.11 4.68 6.92
N LEU A 170 0.22 5.15 7.82
CA LEU A 170 -0.15 4.42 9.04
C LEU A 170 -0.83 3.06 8.78
N ASP A 171 -1.70 3.02 7.77
CA ASP A 171 -2.56 1.86 7.48
C ASP A 171 -2.49 1.42 6.00
N VAL A 172 -1.38 1.76 5.34
CA VAL A 172 -1.06 1.35 3.96
C VAL A 172 0.07 0.31 4.01
N THR A 173 0.20 -0.46 2.94
CA THR A 173 1.23 -1.49 2.75
C THR A 173 1.82 -1.36 1.36
N LYS A 174 2.98 -1.97 1.12
CA LYS A 174 3.64 -1.98 -0.18
C LYS A 174 2.76 -2.49 -1.33
N GLU A 175 1.85 -3.45 -1.09
CA GLU A 175 0.93 -3.93 -2.14
C GLU A 175 -0.11 -2.87 -2.52
N LEU A 176 -0.63 -2.13 -1.53
CA LEU A 176 -1.57 -1.04 -1.80
C LEU A 176 -0.85 0.16 -2.41
N GLN A 177 0.39 0.46 -1.98
CA GLN A 177 1.21 1.51 -2.57
C GLN A 177 1.55 1.25 -4.03
N TYR A 178 1.78 -0.02 -4.41
CA TYR A 178 1.96 -0.38 -5.82
C TYR A 178 0.81 0.13 -6.70
N MET A 179 -0.42 0.09 -6.19
CA MET A 179 -1.62 0.52 -6.90
C MET A 179 -1.89 2.05 -6.79
N ARG A 180 -0.84 2.84 -6.49
CA ARG A 180 -0.90 4.31 -6.32
C ARG A 180 0.16 5.02 -7.16
N GLY A 181 0.10 4.84 -8.47
CA GLY A 181 0.93 5.59 -9.43
C GLY A 181 2.30 4.98 -9.73
N VAL A 182 2.62 3.78 -9.22
CA VAL A 182 3.89 3.11 -9.53
C VAL A 182 3.99 2.76 -11.02
N ASP A 183 2.91 2.25 -11.63
CA ASP A 183 2.88 1.98 -13.08
C ASP A 183 3.15 3.25 -13.91
N ASP A 184 2.59 4.39 -13.48
CA ASP A 184 2.81 5.69 -14.13
C ASP A 184 4.29 6.11 -14.09
N LEU A 185 4.98 5.93 -12.95
CA LEU A 185 6.41 6.24 -12.82
C LEU A 185 7.29 5.30 -13.63
N VAL A 186 6.98 4.00 -13.56
CA VAL A 186 7.71 2.96 -14.28
C VAL A 186 7.63 3.15 -15.78
N ARG A 187 6.45 3.46 -16.33
CA ARG A 187 6.27 3.78 -17.75
C ARG A 187 6.98 5.06 -18.19
N ARG A 188 7.33 5.94 -17.25
CA ARG A 188 8.13 7.16 -17.47
C ARG A 188 9.64 6.91 -17.32
N GLY A 189 10.06 5.67 -17.16
CA GLY A 189 11.48 5.30 -17.10
C GLY A 189 12.10 5.45 -15.71
N MET A 190 11.30 5.44 -14.64
CA MET A 190 11.77 5.46 -13.25
C MET A 190 11.45 4.12 -12.56
N SER A 191 12.46 3.45 -12.00
CA SER A 191 12.24 2.27 -11.16
C SER A 191 11.59 2.70 -9.85
N CYS A 192 10.92 1.78 -9.16
CA CYS A 192 10.33 2.04 -7.85
C CYS A 192 10.77 0.98 -6.85
N LEU A 193 11.18 1.39 -5.65
CA LEU A 193 11.41 0.51 -4.51
C LEU A 193 10.32 0.78 -3.47
N ILE A 194 9.40 -0.16 -3.28
CA ILE A 194 8.25 -0.01 -2.39
C ILE A 194 8.51 -0.80 -1.12
N VAL A 195 8.61 -0.11 0.02
CA VAL A 195 9.13 -0.69 1.26
C VAL A 195 8.05 -0.67 2.34
N ASP A 196 7.74 -1.85 2.89
CA ASP A 196 7.09 -1.94 4.19
C ASP A 196 8.12 -1.52 5.26
N GLY A 197 8.12 -0.23 5.62
CA GLY A 197 9.05 0.34 6.58
C GLY A 197 8.75 -0.05 8.03
N PRO A 198 9.53 0.46 9.00
CA PRO A 198 9.26 0.23 10.42
C PRO A 198 7.84 0.63 10.80
N GLY A 199 7.09 -0.28 11.42
CA GLY A 199 5.72 -0.04 11.86
C GLY A 199 4.61 -0.35 10.86
N THR A 200 4.93 -0.73 9.61
CA THR A 200 3.91 -0.97 8.56
C THR A 200 3.99 -2.37 7.98
N GLY A 201 2.91 -2.79 7.29
CA GLY A 201 2.82 -4.04 6.54
C GLY A 201 3.44 -5.28 7.20
N GLU A 202 4.25 -6.03 6.44
CA GLU A 202 4.95 -7.23 6.92
C GLU A 202 5.97 -6.92 8.02
N SER A 203 6.57 -5.72 8.03
CA SER A 203 7.58 -5.29 9.00
C SER A 203 7.09 -5.36 10.43
N ILE A 204 5.93 -4.75 10.73
CA ILE A 204 5.33 -4.85 12.06
C ILE A 204 4.66 -6.22 12.29
N ARG A 205 3.92 -6.73 11.29
CA ARG A 205 3.02 -7.88 11.47
C ARG A 205 3.77 -9.20 11.66
N PHE A 206 4.91 -9.38 11.00
CA PHE A 206 5.61 -10.67 10.97
C PHE A 206 7.09 -10.59 11.36
N ARG A 207 7.69 -9.39 11.37
CA ARG A 207 9.15 -9.23 11.59
C ARG A 207 9.51 -8.48 12.88
N LYS A 208 8.50 -8.05 13.66
CA LYS A 208 8.69 -7.28 14.90
C LYS A 208 9.61 -6.06 14.66
N ILE A 209 9.39 -5.36 13.55
CA ILE A 209 10.02 -4.08 13.22
C ILE A 209 8.99 -3.00 13.53
N TYR A 210 9.06 -2.48 14.75
CA TYR A 210 8.12 -1.49 15.27
C TYR A 210 8.37 -0.11 14.67
N LEU A 211 7.32 0.72 14.71
CA LEU A 211 7.42 2.12 14.30
C LEU A 211 8.49 2.83 15.15
N ARG A 212 9.23 3.74 14.53
CA ARG A 212 10.23 4.59 15.16
C ARG A 212 10.10 6.02 14.67
N HIS A 213 10.66 6.96 15.43
CA HIS A 213 10.54 8.38 15.15
C HIS A 213 11.55 8.86 14.10
N ASP A 214 12.75 8.28 14.09
CA ASP A 214 13.89 8.51 13.20
C ASP A 214 13.77 7.68 11.91
N TYR A 215 12.74 7.97 11.13
CA TYR A 215 12.39 7.20 9.93
C TYR A 215 13.46 7.25 8.81
N GLU A 216 14.36 8.24 8.85
CA GLU A 216 15.57 8.31 8.03
C GLU A 216 16.43 7.05 8.12
N ALA A 217 16.40 6.30 9.23
CA ALA A 217 17.09 5.01 9.32
C ALA A 217 16.63 4.01 8.25
N ALA A 218 15.33 3.98 7.93
CA ALA A 218 14.80 3.15 6.84
C ALA A 218 15.12 3.76 5.47
N GLY A 219 15.11 5.10 5.38
CA GLY A 219 15.49 5.85 4.18
C GLY A 219 16.92 5.59 3.73
N SER A 220 17.89 5.66 4.65
CA SER A 220 19.30 5.36 4.40
C SER A 220 19.49 3.90 4.00
N ALA A 221 18.84 2.96 4.70
CA ALA A 221 18.92 1.54 4.36
C ALA A 221 18.40 1.24 2.94
N ALA A 222 17.32 1.90 2.51
CA ALA A 222 16.81 1.78 1.15
C ALA A 222 17.81 2.30 0.11
N LEU A 223 18.50 3.41 0.38
CA LEU A 223 19.56 3.92 -0.51
C LEU A 223 20.78 3.00 -0.56
N ASP A 224 21.24 2.51 0.59
CA ASP A 224 22.38 1.58 0.65
C ASP A 224 22.11 0.30 -0.14
N TYR A 225 20.85 -0.16 -0.16
CA TYR A 225 20.42 -1.24 -1.03
C TYR A 225 20.47 -0.85 -2.52
N LEU A 226 19.94 0.32 -2.88
CA LEU A 226 19.92 0.80 -4.27
C LEU A 226 21.32 1.09 -4.84
N GLU A 227 22.26 1.56 -4.03
CA GLU A 227 23.66 1.78 -4.45
C GLU A 227 24.37 0.51 -4.90
N LYS A 228 23.94 -0.65 -4.39
CA LYS A 228 24.46 -1.97 -4.77
C LYS A 228 23.83 -2.52 -6.05
N ARG A 229 22.73 -1.93 -6.53
CA ARG A 229 22.03 -2.38 -7.73
C ARG A 229 22.72 -1.86 -8.99
N LYS A 230 22.97 -2.76 -9.94
CA LYS A 230 23.62 -2.43 -11.22
C LYS A 230 22.69 -1.74 -12.21
N ASP A 231 21.37 -1.87 -12.02
CA ASP A 231 20.30 -1.36 -12.86
C ASP A 231 19.67 -0.04 -12.36
N VAL A 232 20.22 0.57 -11.31
CA VAL A 232 19.75 1.83 -10.70
C VAL A 232 20.82 2.91 -10.79
N ASP A 233 20.40 4.14 -11.13
CA ASP A 233 21.20 5.35 -10.98
C ASP A 233 21.00 5.91 -9.56
N ALA A 234 21.86 5.49 -8.63
CA ALA A 234 21.78 5.89 -7.23
C ALA A 234 21.99 7.41 -7.01
N LYS A 235 22.51 8.14 -8.01
CA LYS A 235 22.61 9.61 -7.96
C LYS A 235 21.30 10.31 -8.29
N ARG A 236 20.25 9.58 -8.70
CA ARG A 236 18.94 10.09 -9.10
C ARG A 236 17.83 9.31 -8.39
N VAL A 237 17.88 9.32 -7.06
CA VAL A 237 16.86 8.68 -6.22
C VAL A 237 15.98 9.73 -5.55
N ALA A 238 14.68 9.56 -5.63
CA ALA A 238 13.68 10.34 -4.91
C ALA A 238 13.07 9.52 -3.77
N VAL A 239 12.55 10.20 -2.75
CA VAL A 239 11.70 9.59 -1.72
C VAL A 239 10.27 10.11 -1.84
N MET A 240 9.31 9.21 -1.68
CA MET A 240 7.88 9.52 -1.65
C MET A 240 7.20 8.70 -0.56
N ALA A 241 6.21 9.29 0.11
CA ALA A 241 5.36 8.54 1.03
C ALA A 241 3.98 9.20 1.18
N ILE A 242 2.96 8.37 1.45
CA ILE A 242 1.53 8.75 1.46
C ILE A 242 0.97 8.87 2.89
N SER A 243 0.00 9.77 3.10
CA SER A 243 -0.74 9.92 4.36
C SER A 243 0.20 10.27 5.51
N LEU A 244 0.32 9.45 6.56
CA LEU A 244 1.37 9.61 7.58
C LEU A 244 2.78 9.64 6.98
N GLY A 245 2.98 9.03 5.81
CA GLY A 245 4.16 9.16 5.00
C GLY A 245 4.53 10.60 4.63
N GLY A 246 3.57 11.53 4.61
CA GLY A 246 3.83 12.96 4.44
C GLY A 246 4.67 13.58 5.56
N TYR A 247 4.83 12.91 6.70
CA TYR A 247 5.87 13.22 7.70
C TYR A 247 7.18 12.46 7.40
N TYR A 248 7.09 11.17 7.03
CA TYR A 248 8.25 10.32 6.76
C TYR A 248 9.13 10.80 5.60
N ALA A 249 8.54 11.12 4.44
CA ALA A 249 9.32 11.50 3.26
C ALA A 249 10.12 12.80 3.47
N PRO A 250 9.53 13.91 3.98
CA PRO A 250 10.29 15.10 4.33
C PRO A 250 11.39 14.84 5.36
N ARG A 251 11.11 14.04 6.40
CA ARG A 251 12.10 13.69 7.42
C ARG A 251 13.27 12.89 6.84
N VAL A 252 12.99 11.90 6.00
CA VAL A 252 14.02 11.15 5.28
C VAL A 252 14.85 12.09 4.43
N ALA A 253 14.21 12.93 3.62
CA ALA A 253 14.91 13.85 2.72
C ALA A 253 15.74 14.91 3.45
N SER A 254 15.33 15.35 4.64
CA SER A 254 16.08 16.35 5.42
C SER A 254 17.30 15.75 6.14
N MET A 255 17.25 14.47 6.50
CA MET A 255 18.32 13.80 7.26
C MET A 255 19.24 12.92 6.40
N GLU A 256 18.82 12.57 5.18
CA GLU A 256 19.59 11.74 4.24
C GLU A 256 19.79 12.49 2.89
N PRO A 257 20.88 13.28 2.76
CA PRO A 257 21.09 14.22 1.65
C PRO A 257 21.39 13.54 0.30
N ARG A 258 21.53 12.21 0.29
CA ARG A 258 21.67 11.43 -0.95
C ARG A 258 20.38 11.43 -1.78
N TYR A 259 19.20 11.58 -1.17
CA TYR A 259 17.95 11.77 -1.91
C TYR A 259 17.95 13.11 -2.67
N LYS A 260 17.46 13.11 -3.92
CA LYS A 260 17.49 14.27 -4.83
C LYS A 260 16.14 14.91 -5.10
N ALA A 261 15.07 14.26 -4.67
CA ALA A 261 13.73 14.82 -4.68
C ALA A 261 12.89 14.19 -3.57
N CYS A 262 11.90 14.93 -3.11
CA CYS A 262 10.98 14.51 -2.07
C CYS A 262 9.54 14.81 -2.52
N VAL A 263 8.65 13.82 -2.35
CA VAL A 263 7.22 13.99 -2.55
C VAL A 263 6.49 13.61 -1.26
N ALA A 264 5.93 14.62 -0.58
CA ALA A 264 5.07 14.43 0.58
C ALA A 264 3.61 14.35 0.13
N TRP A 265 3.04 13.15 0.01
CA TRP A 265 1.66 12.98 -0.42
C TRP A 265 0.73 12.98 0.79
N GLY A 266 0.29 14.19 1.17
CA GLY A 266 -0.46 14.45 2.40
C GLY A 266 0.47 15.00 3.47
N ALA A 267 1.09 16.16 3.21
CA ALA A 267 2.13 16.74 4.04
C ALA A 267 1.66 16.96 5.50
N ILE A 268 2.52 16.56 6.44
CA ILE A 268 2.29 16.69 7.88
C ILE A 268 3.54 17.33 8.49
N TRP A 269 3.38 18.53 9.03
CA TRP A 269 4.45 19.23 9.75
C TRP A 269 4.64 18.66 11.16
N ASP A 270 3.57 18.67 11.95
CA ASP A 270 3.59 18.21 13.34
C ASP A 270 2.52 17.13 13.58
N TYR A 271 2.96 15.88 13.59
CA TYR A 271 2.08 14.75 13.90
C TYR A 271 1.81 14.61 15.40
N HIS A 272 2.70 15.12 16.26
CA HIS A 272 2.48 15.14 17.70
C HIS A 272 1.31 16.07 18.04
N GLU A 273 1.28 17.30 17.49
CA GLU A 273 0.16 18.23 17.64
C GLU A 273 -1.15 17.60 17.14
N THR A 274 -1.10 16.89 16.01
CA THR A 274 -2.25 16.16 15.44
C THR A 274 -2.80 15.13 16.43
N TRP A 275 -1.94 14.32 17.05
CA TRP A 275 -2.37 13.32 18.04
C TRP A 275 -2.84 13.96 19.34
N LYS A 276 -2.14 14.99 19.83
CA LYS A 276 -2.52 15.71 21.04
C LYS A 276 -3.95 16.24 20.90
N LYS A 277 -4.27 16.94 19.80
CA LYS A 277 -5.64 17.40 19.50
C LYS A 277 -6.68 16.27 19.50
N ARG A 278 -6.34 15.09 18.97
CA ARG A 278 -7.27 13.94 18.93
C ARG A 278 -7.51 13.33 20.31
N ILE A 279 -6.46 13.24 21.13
CA ILE A 279 -6.55 12.76 22.51
C ILE A 279 -7.37 13.77 23.32
N ASP A 280 -7.02 15.05 23.26
CA ASP A 280 -7.72 16.13 23.97
C ASP A 280 -9.20 16.24 23.57
N ALA A 281 -9.57 15.90 22.33
CA ALA A 281 -10.97 15.88 21.88
C ALA A 281 -11.74 14.58 22.24
N SER A 282 -11.04 13.56 22.74
CA SER A 282 -11.63 12.29 23.18
C SER A 282 -11.82 12.22 24.70
N PHE A 283 -11.38 13.26 25.41
CA PHE A 283 -11.51 13.49 26.85
C PHE A 283 -12.06 14.90 27.10
#